data_AF-A0A3C1T7R9-F1
#
_entry.id   AF-A0A3C1T7R9-F1
#
_cell.length_a   1.000
_cell.length_b   1.000
_cell.length_c   1.000
_cell.angle_alpha   90.00
_cell.angle_beta   90.00
_cell.angle_gamma   90.00
#
_symmetry.space_group_name_H-M   'P 1'
#
loop_
_entity.id
_entity.type
_entity.pdbx_description
1 polymer ?
#
loop_
_entity_poly.entity_id
_entity_poly.type
_entity_poly.pdbx_seq_one_letter_code
_entity_poly.pdbx_strand_id
1 'polypeptide(L)'
;MMPKFPGFPHLLAGLAFLLSCSATRHTRNMDNKPVTITAARPADTVKTDDFLESLLKQFPQYFSAILSNRSDLNVQVIYTQVNRGRNGIASLRNHYFNVNPARYFYPASTVKLPIVLLALQKLQELKATGIDRNTTMITETSFSGQTAVYNDPTAPDGKPSIGHYIKKILMVSDNDAYNRLYEFLGQEYINTELHKKGYEDAQILHRLDVFLTPEENRQTNPILFLDSSGNTVYRLPALRNGAVYVQRTDSLGQGFYKGGVLMNGPMDFSRKNRLSLEDLHQILLSVIFPDKVPSGQRFNISEDDRQFVVKYMSQYPTES
;
A
#
# COMPACT_ATOMS: atom_id res chain seq x y z
N MET A 1 53.64 34.70 40.94
CA MET A 1 52.97 35.44 42.03
C MET A 1 51.50 35.03 42.02
N MET A 2 51.11 34.09 42.89
CA MET A 2 49.71 33.83 43.28
C MET A 2 49.29 34.87 44.34
N PRO A 3 47.98 35.17 44.49
CA PRO A 3 47.07 34.41 45.37
C PRO A 3 45.73 34.08 44.65
N LYS A 4 45.00 32.95 44.81
CA LYS A 4 44.52 32.08 45.90
C LYS A 4 43.29 32.58 46.73
N PHE A 5 42.14 31.91 46.45
CA PHE A 5 40.99 31.48 47.31
C PHE A 5 39.90 32.48 47.75
N PRO A 6 38.71 32.04 48.25
CA PRO A 6 37.94 30.75 48.20
C PRO A 6 36.46 30.96 47.72
N GLY A 7 35.49 30.04 47.63
CA GLY A 7 35.33 28.64 47.99
C GLY A 7 33.93 28.12 47.53
N PHE A 8 33.79 26.78 47.50
CA PHE A 8 32.53 26.01 47.47
C PHE A 8 32.04 25.84 48.93
N PRO A 9 30.72 25.75 49.21
CA PRO A 9 30.01 24.46 49.21
C PRO A 9 28.55 24.58 48.67
N HIS A 10 27.92 23.59 48.06
CA HIS A 10 27.46 22.35 48.66
C HIS A 10 27.08 21.31 47.59
N LEU A 11 27.37 20.07 47.94
CA LEU A 11 26.81 18.82 47.43
C LEU A 11 25.28 18.85 47.35
N LEU A 12 24.72 18.37 46.24
CA LEU A 12 23.52 17.53 46.26
C LEU A 12 23.68 16.43 45.21
N ALA A 13 24.20 15.29 45.67
CA ALA A 13 24.21 14.04 44.92
C ALA A 13 22.78 13.47 44.94
N GLY A 14 22.03 13.66 43.84
CA GLY A 14 20.78 12.97 43.59
C GLY A 14 21.07 11.58 43.03
N LEU A 15 21.20 10.58 43.91
CA LEU A 15 21.32 9.18 43.55
C LEU A 15 19.92 8.64 43.20
N ALA A 16 19.56 8.65 41.91
CA ALA A 16 18.33 8.04 41.44
C ALA A 16 18.52 6.52 41.26
N PHE A 17 18.09 5.73 42.24
CA PHE A 17 17.87 4.29 42.05
C PHE A 17 16.62 4.08 41.19
N LEU A 18 16.82 3.83 39.89
CA LEU A 18 15.77 3.24 39.06
C LEU A 18 15.85 1.72 39.21
N LEU A 19 15.07 1.19 40.15
CA LEU A 19 14.72 -0.23 40.19
C LEU A 19 13.91 -0.55 38.94
N SER A 20 14.59 -1.11 37.93
CA SER A 20 13.92 -1.76 36.80
C SER A 20 13.31 -3.08 37.29
N CYS A 21 12.06 -3.03 37.74
CA CYS A 21 11.23 -4.22 37.83
C CYS A 21 10.89 -4.64 36.40
N SER A 22 11.57 -5.69 35.93
CA SER A 22 11.20 -6.45 34.74
C SER A 22 9.85 -7.12 34.99
N ALA A 23 8.76 -6.42 34.64
CA ALA A 23 7.46 -7.03 34.51
C ALA A 23 7.51 -7.99 33.32
N THR A 24 7.57 -9.29 33.62
CA THR A 24 7.24 -10.36 32.69
C THR A 24 5.92 -10.01 32.01
N ARG A 25 5.96 -9.68 30.71
CA ARG A 25 4.76 -9.59 29.89
C ARG A 25 4.14 -10.98 29.86
N HIS A 26 3.16 -11.21 30.73
CA HIS A 26 2.17 -12.23 30.52
C HIS A 26 1.59 -12.01 29.12
N THR A 27 1.80 -12.98 28.24
CA THR A 27 1.01 -13.18 27.04
C THR A 27 -0.44 -13.29 27.47
N ARG A 28 -1.18 -12.18 27.43
CA ARG A 28 -2.64 -12.20 27.49
C ARG A 28 -3.09 -12.98 26.28
N ASN A 29 -3.53 -14.21 26.50
CA ASN A 29 -4.54 -14.84 25.66
C ASN A 29 -5.77 -13.94 25.73
N MET A 30 -5.88 -13.00 24.79
CA MET A 30 -7.10 -12.26 24.56
C MET A 30 -8.09 -13.25 23.95
N ASP A 31 -9.23 -13.44 24.60
CA ASP A 31 -10.39 -14.11 24.03
C ASP A 31 -10.65 -13.52 22.63
N ASN A 32 -10.36 -14.32 21.61
CA ASN A 32 -10.18 -13.87 20.23
C ASN A 32 -11.53 -13.71 19.54
N LYS A 33 -12.42 -12.87 20.10
CA LYS A 33 -13.63 -12.45 19.38
C LYS A 33 -13.19 -11.59 18.19
N PRO A 34 -13.57 -11.95 16.95
CA PRO A 34 -13.17 -11.18 15.78
C PRO A 34 -13.68 -9.75 15.92
N VAL A 35 -12.77 -8.78 15.75
CA VAL A 35 -13.12 -7.36 15.72
C VAL A 35 -13.75 -7.07 14.36
N THR A 36 -14.99 -6.60 14.36
CA THR A 36 -15.65 -6.16 13.13
C THR A 36 -15.23 -4.73 12.80
N ILE A 37 -14.65 -4.52 11.62
CA ILE A 37 -14.25 -3.19 11.13
C ILE A 37 -15.31 -2.69 10.13
N THR A 38 -15.86 -1.51 10.40
CA THR A 38 -16.63 -0.74 9.43
C THR A 38 -15.72 0.32 8.86
N ALA A 39 -15.29 0.16 7.59
CA ALA A 39 -14.52 1.20 6.92
C ALA A 39 -15.37 2.47 6.73
N ALA A 40 -14.73 3.62 6.59
CA ALA A 40 -15.42 4.85 6.28
C ALA A 40 -16.19 4.72 4.96
N ARG A 41 -17.35 5.36 4.87
CA ARG A 41 -18.12 5.47 3.63
C ARG A 41 -17.94 6.89 3.09
N PRO A 42 -17.31 7.06 1.91
CA PRO A 42 -17.20 8.38 1.30
C PRO A 42 -18.58 8.98 1.00
N ALA A 43 -18.66 10.31 0.97
CA ALA A 43 -19.86 10.99 0.53
C ALA A 43 -20.19 10.62 -0.94
N ASP A 44 -21.46 10.34 -1.21
CA ASP A 44 -21.95 10.04 -2.56
C ASP A 44 -22.14 11.33 -3.36
N THR A 45 -21.01 11.93 -3.71
CA THR A 45 -20.95 13.21 -4.43
C THR A 45 -20.11 13.04 -5.69
N VAL A 46 -20.72 13.29 -6.85
CA VAL A 46 -20.02 13.27 -8.14
C VAL A 46 -19.31 14.60 -8.34
N LYS A 47 -18.00 14.54 -8.64
CA LYS A 47 -17.15 15.69 -8.97
C LYS A 47 -16.97 15.76 -10.49
N THR A 48 -17.39 16.87 -11.09
CA THR A 48 -17.12 17.21 -12.50
C THR A 48 -16.84 18.69 -12.60
N ASP A 49 -15.74 19.05 -13.25
CA ASP A 49 -15.38 20.44 -13.51
C ASP A 49 -15.68 20.83 -14.94
N ASP A 50 -16.17 22.06 -15.12
CA ASP A 50 -16.51 22.64 -16.43
C ASP A 50 -15.35 22.60 -17.42
N PHE A 51 -14.11 22.73 -16.94
CA PHE A 51 -12.91 22.68 -17.78
C PHE A 51 -12.80 21.33 -18.52
N LEU A 52 -12.84 20.22 -17.78
CA LEU A 52 -12.72 18.89 -18.40
C LEU A 52 -13.94 18.58 -19.25
N GLU A 53 -15.13 18.91 -18.78
CA GLU A 53 -16.34 18.66 -19.56
C GLU A 53 -16.32 19.43 -20.90
N SER A 54 -15.93 20.70 -20.87
CA SER A 54 -15.79 21.53 -22.07
C SER A 54 -14.68 21.03 -22.99
N LEU A 55 -13.56 20.52 -22.44
CA LEU A 55 -12.49 19.93 -23.22
C LEU A 55 -12.96 18.66 -23.94
N LEU A 56 -13.65 17.75 -23.24
CA LEU A 56 -14.18 16.53 -23.84
C LEU A 56 -15.22 16.84 -24.95
N LYS A 57 -16.06 17.87 -24.75
CA LYS A 57 -17.04 18.34 -25.74
C LYS A 57 -16.41 18.85 -27.04
N GLN A 58 -15.16 19.34 -27.01
CA GLN A 58 -14.44 19.79 -28.22
C GLN A 58 -14.00 18.63 -29.14
N PHE A 59 -14.00 17.38 -28.63
CA PHE A 59 -13.62 16.20 -29.40
C PHE A 59 -14.76 15.16 -29.43
N PRO A 60 -15.92 15.49 -30.03
CA PRO A 60 -17.09 14.63 -30.01
C PRO A 60 -16.87 13.27 -30.70
N GLN A 61 -15.93 13.19 -31.65
CA GLN A 61 -15.54 11.94 -32.31
C GLN A 61 -14.98 10.89 -31.34
N TYR A 62 -14.44 11.32 -30.20
CA TYR A 62 -13.93 10.41 -29.17
C TYR A 62 -14.86 10.31 -27.96
N PHE A 63 -15.54 11.41 -27.58
CA PHE A 63 -16.16 11.50 -26.25
C PHE A 63 -17.69 11.66 -26.25
N SER A 64 -18.36 11.83 -27.40
CA SER A 64 -19.83 12.02 -27.43
C SER A 64 -20.60 10.86 -26.76
N ALA A 65 -20.19 9.61 -26.99
CA ALA A 65 -20.78 8.43 -26.37
C ALA A 65 -20.56 8.40 -24.84
N ILE A 66 -19.36 8.80 -24.37
CA ILE A 66 -19.02 8.88 -22.95
C ILE A 66 -19.84 9.97 -22.26
N LEU A 67 -19.94 11.15 -22.87
CA LEU A 67 -20.69 12.28 -22.35
C LEU A 67 -22.20 11.98 -22.27
N SER A 68 -22.75 11.31 -23.30
CA SER A 68 -24.19 11.00 -23.37
C SER A 68 -24.60 9.83 -22.48
N ASN A 69 -23.69 8.88 -22.22
CA ASN A 69 -23.96 7.67 -21.41
C ASN A 69 -23.14 7.66 -20.12
N ARG A 70 -22.98 8.83 -19.48
CA ARG A 70 -22.08 9.04 -18.33
C ARG A 70 -22.34 8.07 -17.17
N SER A 71 -23.61 7.84 -16.85
CA SER A 71 -24.00 6.93 -15.77
C SER A 71 -23.64 5.48 -16.08
N ASP A 72 -23.94 5.03 -17.29
CA ASP A 72 -23.82 3.62 -17.69
C ASP A 72 -22.37 3.21 -17.93
N LEU A 73 -21.60 4.08 -18.57
CA LEU A 73 -20.18 3.83 -18.83
C LEU A 73 -19.30 4.09 -17.61
N ASN A 74 -19.78 4.92 -16.67
CA ASN A 74 -19.11 5.26 -15.41
C ASN A 74 -17.62 5.62 -15.58
N VAL A 75 -17.27 6.26 -16.70
CA VAL A 75 -15.91 6.73 -16.95
C VAL A 75 -15.60 7.84 -15.96
N GLN A 76 -14.49 7.72 -15.25
CA GLN A 76 -14.00 8.71 -14.29
C GLN A 76 -12.62 9.19 -14.72
N VAL A 77 -12.37 10.50 -14.61
CA VAL A 77 -11.07 11.08 -14.96
C VAL A 77 -10.65 12.07 -13.88
N ILE A 78 -9.41 11.95 -13.43
CA ILE A 78 -8.70 13.00 -12.68
C ILE A 78 -7.54 13.46 -13.56
N TYR A 79 -7.57 14.72 -13.98
CA TYR A 79 -6.50 15.36 -14.71
C TYR A 79 -5.76 16.33 -13.78
N THR A 80 -4.47 16.12 -13.56
CA THR A 80 -3.64 17.07 -12.80
C THR A 80 -2.84 17.95 -13.76
N GLN A 81 -3.20 19.23 -13.81
CA GLN A 81 -2.38 20.24 -14.44
C GLN A 81 -1.16 20.53 -13.56
N VAL A 82 0.04 20.25 -14.10
CA VAL A 82 1.32 20.54 -13.45
C VAL A 82 1.87 21.86 -13.98
N ASN A 83 1.70 22.94 -13.22
CA ASN A 83 2.18 24.26 -13.60
C ASN A 83 3.54 24.54 -12.94
N ARG A 84 4.57 24.85 -13.74
CA ARG A 84 5.92 25.16 -13.25
C ARG A 84 6.21 26.65 -13.42
N GLY A 85 6.51 27.34 -12.33
CA GLY A 85 6.95 28.73 -12.35
C GLY A 85 8.42 28.88 -12.74
N ARG A 86 8.92 30.12 -12.79
CA ARG A 86 10.34 30.42 -13.13
C ARG A 86 11.36 29.77 -12.17
N ASN A 87 10.95 29.46 -10.95
CA ASN A 87 11.77 28.77 -9.95
C ASN A 87 11.73 27.22 -10.07
N GLY A 88 11.01 26.68 -11.07
CA GLY A 88 10.88 25.24 -11.29
C GLY A 88 9.95 24.51 -10.31
N ILE A 89 9.44 25.18 -9.27
CA ILE A 89 8.56 24.58 -8.28
C ILE A 89 7.18 24.32 -8.91
N ALA A 90 6.75 23.07 -8.89
CA ALA A 90 5.44 22.68 -9.41
C ALA A 90 4.32 23.17 -8.48
N SER A 91 3.23 23.65 -9.09
CA SER A 91 1.92 23.77 -8.47
C SER A 91 0.96 22.83 -9.20
N LEU A 92 0.08 22.18 -8.45
CA LEU A 92 -0.81 21.16 -8.96
C LEU A 92 -2.25 21.67 -8.90
N ARG A 93 -2.97 21.53 -10.01
CA ARG A 93 -4.42 21.77 -10.06
C ARG A 93 -5.10 20.54 -10.62
N ASN A 94 -5.97 19.93 -9.84
CA ASN A 94 -6.76 18.80 -10.30
C ASN A 94 -8.04 19.28 -10.97
N HIS A 95 -8.42 18.58 -12.02
CA HIS A 95 -9.69 18.68 -12.68
C HIS A 95 -10.36 17.32 -12.71
N TYR A 96 -11.67 17.28 -12.47
CA TYR A 96 -12.44 16.06 -12.28
C TYR A 96 -13.49 15.88 -13.39
N PHE A 97 -13.74 14.63 -13.76
CA PHE A 97 -14.88 14.24 -14.59
C PHE A 97 -15.51 13.00 -14.00
N ASN A 98 -16.78 13.11 -13.60
CA ASN A 98 -17.61 12.03 -13.09
C ASN A 98 -17.02 11.24 -11.91
N VAL A 99 -16.09 11.83 -11.16
CA VAL A 99 -15.38 11.14 -10.07
C VAL A 99 -16.29 11.03 -8.86
N ASN A 100 -16.47 9.83 -8.32
CA ASN A 100 -17.28 9.61 -7.13
C ASN A 100 -16.67 8.50 -6.26
N PRO A 101 -16.08 8.83 -5.10
CA PRO A 101 -15.43 7.85 -4.24
C PRO A 101 -16.41 6.89 -3.58
N ALA A 102 -17.71 7.23 -3.44
CA ALA A 102 -18.69 6.30 -2.88
C ALA A 102 -19.04 5.15 -3.84
N ARG A 103 -18.85 5.34 -5.15
CA ARG A 103 -19.07 4.29 -6.15
C ARG A 103 -17.86 3.37 -6.21
N TYR A 104 -18.10 2.07 -6.36
CA TYR A 104 -17.01 1.12 -6.52
C TYR A 104 -16.23 1.43 -7.80
N PHE A 105 -14.93 1.65 -7.64
CA PHE A 105 -13.96 1.75 -8.71
C PHE A 105 -13.12 0.47 -8.65
N TYR A 106 -13.06 -0.29 -9.74
CA TYR A 106 -12.26 -1.53 -9.78
C TYR A 106 -10.78 -1.17 -9.89
N PRO A 107 -9.96 -1.34 -8.84
CA PRO A 107 -8.59 -0.82 -8.86
C PRO A 107 -7.63 -1.70 -9.68
N ALA A 108 -8.02 -2.94 -10.00
CA ALA A 108 -7.18 -3.89 -10.72
C ALA A 108 -5.74 -3.93 -10.16
N SER A 109 -4.71 -3.85 -11.01
CA SER A 109 -3.30 -3.85 -10.59
C SER A 109 -2.80 -2.56 -9.96
N THR A 110 -3.59 -1.48 -9.93
CA THR A 110 -3.14 -0.22 -9.31
C THR A 110 -3.00 -0.33 -7.79
N VAL A 111 -3.66 -1.32 -7.16
CA VAL A 111 -3.46 -1.66 -5.73
C VAL A 111 -2.02 -2.06 -5.40
N LYS A 112 -1.18 -2.37 -6.39
CA LYS A 112 0.20 -2.80 -6.16
C LYS A 112 1.09 -1.65 -5.68
N LEU A 113 0.84 -0.42 -6.11
CA LEU A 113 1.64 0.74 -5.73
C LEU A 113 1.66 0.98 -4.20
N PRO A 114 0.52 1.05 -3.48
CA PRO A 114 0.57 1.20 -2.02
C PRO A 114 1.28 0.03 -1.33
N ILE A 115 1.20 -1.20 -1.85
CA ILE A 115 1.91 -2.36 -1.29
C ILE A 115 3.43 -2.22 -1.45
N VAL A 116 3.91 -1.75 -2.60
CA VAL A 116 5.32 -1.40 -2.81
C VAL A 116 5.79 -0.38 -1.77
N LEU A 117 5.03 0.71 -1.60
CA LEU A 117 5.41 1.81 -0.71
C LEU A 117 5.37 1.38 0.76
N LEU A 118 4.38 0.59 1.16
CA LEU A 118 4.27 0.04 2.51
C LEU A 118 5.37 -0.97 2.82
N ALA A 119 5.82 -1.78 1.84
CA ALA A 119 6.94 -2.71 2.03
C ALA A 119 8.24 -1.97 2.34
N LEU A 120 8.51 -0.88 1.62
CA LEU A 120 9.65 0.00 1.88
C LEU A 120 9.51 0.72 3.22
N GLN A 121 8.30 1.17 3.58
CA GLN A 121 8.04 1.74 4.90
C GLN A 121 8.34 0.73 6.02
N LYS A 122 7.86 -0.52 5.88
CA LYS A 122 8.09 -1.56 6.88
C LYS A 122 9.59 -1.91 7.01
N LEU A 123 10.35 -1.87 5.92
CA LEU A 123 11.82 -1.96 5.98
C LEU A 123 12.44 -0.82 6.78
N GLN A 124 11.96 0.41 6.60
CA GLN A 124 12.41 1.56 7.37
C GLN A 124 12.08 1.43 8.88
N GLU A 125 10.94 0.83 9.22
CA GLU A 125 10.56 0.49 10.60
C GLU A 125 11.45 -0.62 11.19
N LEU A 126 11.90 -1.56 10.35
CA LEU A 126 12.76 -2.68 10.73
C LEU A 126 14.26 -2.39 10.59
N LYS A 127 14.67 -1.15 10.31
CA LYS A 127 16.07 -0.79 10.03
C LYS A 127 17.07 -1.25 11.10
N ALA A 128 16.65 -1.37 12.37
CA ALA A 128 17.49 -1.84 13.46
C ALA A 128 17.90 -3.32 13.35
N THR A 129 17.22 -4.13 12.54
CA THR A 129 17.57 -5.54 12.30
C THR A 129 18.70 -5.69 11.28
N GLY A 130 19.05 -4.62 10.56
CA GLY A 130 20.06 -4.63 9.51
C GLY A 130 19.59 -5.18 8.15
N ILE A 131 18.31 -5.56 8.01
CA ILE A 131 17.74 -5.95 6.71
C ILE A 131 17.46 -4.72 5.84
N ASP A 132 17.58 -4.91 4.54
CA ASP A 132 17.25 -3.93 3.52
C ASP A 132 16.47 -4.57 2.36
N ARG A 133 16.17 -3.78 1.32
CA ARG A 133 15.41 -4.26 0.16
C ARG A 133 16.13 -5.35 -0.65
N ASN A 134 17.45 -5.49 -0.52
CA ASN A 134 18.24 -6.48 -1.26
C ASN A 134 18.55 -7.73 -0.43
N THR A 135 18.19 -7.73 0.85
CA THR A 135 18.34 -8.89 1.72
C THR A 135 17.47 -10.04 1.21
N THR A 136 18.02 -11.25 1.20
CA THR A 136 17.30 -12.44 0.71
C THR A 136 16.06 -12.68 1.56
N MET A 137 14.89 -12.79 0.94
CA MET A 137 13.60 -13.00 1.58
C MET A 137 13.03 -14.37 1.21
N ILE A 138 13.14 -15.33 2.13
CA ILE A 138 12.57 -16.68 1.98
C ILE A 138 11.14 -16.67 2.52
N THR A 139 10.22 -17.23 1.75
CA THR A 139 8.81 -17.40 2.15
C THR A 139 8.54 -18.87 2.41
N GLU A 140 8.16 -19.21 3.64
CA GLU A 140 7.80 -20.58 4.04
C GLU A 140 6.26 -20.77 4.00
N THR A 141 5.74 -21.91 4.42
CA THR A 141 4.28 -22.12 4.56
C THR A 141 3.92 -22.59 5.96
N SER A 142 2.73 -22.20 6.42
CA SER A 142 2.20 -22.62 7.72
C SER A 142 0.67 -22.77 7.74
N PHE A 143 -0.01 -22.46 6.64
CA PHE A 143 -1.47 -22.53 6.53
C PHE A 143 -1.90 -22.98 5.12
N SER A 144 -3.17 -23.40 4.96
CA SER A 144 -3.70 -23.83 3.66
C SER A 144 -3.64 -22.71 2.62
N GLY A 145 -3.49 -23.09 1.35
CA GLY A 145 -3.45 -22.17 0.21
C GLY A 145 -2.15 -21.36 0.08
N GLN A 146 -1.20 -21.49 1.01
CA GLN A 146 0.10 -20.82 0.93
C GLN A 146 1.09 -21.58 0.05
N THR A 147 1.92 -20.84 -0.68
CA THR A 147 3.06 -21.37 -1.45
C THR A 147 4.39 -20.90 -0.84
N ALA A 148 5.43 -21.73 -0.93
CA ALA A 148 6.78 -21.37 -0.50
C ALA A 148 7.61 -20.80 -1.66
N VAL A 149 8.58 -19.94 -1.34
CA VAL A 149 9.59 -19.43 -2.29
C VAL A 149 10.95 -19.44 -1.61
N TYR A 150 11.85 -20.28 -2.11
CA TYR A 150 13.23 -20.41 -1.62
C TYR A 150 14.26 -19.83 -2.59
N ASN A 151 13.89 -19.64 -3.85
CA ASN A 151 14.70 -19.06 -4.91
C ASN A 151 13.79 -18.31 -5.90
N ASP A 152 14.33 -17.31 -6.61
CA ASP A 152 13.65 -16.64 -7.71
C ASP A 152 14.59 -16.61 -8.94
N PRO A 153 14.40 -17.50 -9.92
CA PRO A 153 15.27 -17.58 -11.09
C PRO A 153 15.16 -16.35 -12.01
N THR A 154 14.18 -15.47 -11.80
CA THR A 154 14.07 -14.20 -12.52
C THR A 154 14.95 -13.10 -11.90
N ALA A 155 15.50 -13.32 -10.71
CA ALA A 155 16.49 -12.44 -10.09
C ALA A 155 17.89 -12.71 -10.67
N PRO A 156 18.73 -11.69 -10.92
CA PRO A 156 20.07 -11.87 -11.49
C PRO A 156 20.99 -12.82 -10.71
N ASP A 157 20.81 -12.91 -9.39
CA ASP A 157 21.57 -13.78 -8.49
C ASP A 157 20.74 -14.98 -7.97
N GLY A 158 19.54 -15.18 -8.49
CA GLY A 158 18.61 -16.24 -8.09
C GLY A 158 17.93 -16.02 -6.74
N LYS A 159 18.18 -14.89 -6.05
CA LYS A 159 17.71 -14.64 -4.69
C LYS A 159 16.41 -13.81 -4.68
N PRO A 160 15.32 -14.30 -4.06
CA PRO A 160 14.13 -13.50 -3.83
C PRO A 160 14.45 -12.36 -2.87
N SER A 161 13.98 -11.15 -3.16
CA SER A 161 14.16 -9.98 -2.30
C SER A 161 13.01 -9.00 -2.51
N ILE A 162 12.77 -8.14 -1.52
CA ILE A 162 11.73 -7.09 -1.61
C ILE A 162 12.00 -6.18 -2.82
N GLY A 163 13.26 -5.78 -3.03
CA GLY A 163 13.68 -4.95 -4.16
C GLY A 163 13.38 -5.61 -5.51
N HIS A 164 13.65 -6.91 -5.65
CA HIS A 164 13.32 -7.66 -6.87
C HIS A 164 11.81 -7.77 -7.09
N TYR A 165 11.03 -8.05 -6.04
CA TYR A 165 9.57 -8.06 -6.12
C TYR A 165 9.00 -6.70 -6.54
N ILE A 166 9.52 -5.60 -5.98
CA ILE A 166 9.13 -4.25 -6.38
C ILE A 166 9.45 -4.01 -7.86
N LYS A 167 10.63 -4.42 -8.34
CA LYS A 167 10.98 -4.32 -9.77
C LYS A 167 9.97 -5.07 -10.64
N LYS A 168 9.66 -6.33 -10.32
CA LYS A 168 8.67 -7.14 -11.08
C LYS A 168 7.28 -6.51 -11.09
N ILE A 169 6.85 -5.94 -9.95
CA ILE A 169 5.57 -5.24 -9.83
C ILE A 169 5.53 -4.02 -10.75
N LEU A 170 6.54 -3.16 -10.69
CA LEU A 170 6.53 -1.88 -11.40
C LEU A 170 6.77 -2.03 -12.91
N MET A 171 7.59 -3.02 -13.30
CA MET A 171 7.96 -3.22 -14.71
C MET A 171 6.95 -4.05 -15.50
N VAL A 172 6.41 -5.11 -14.90
CA VAL A 172 5.57 -6.09 -15.64
C VAL A 172 4.27 -6.43 -14.90
N SER A 173 3.93 -5.69 -13.84
CA SER A 173 2.74 -5.95 -13.03
C SER A 173 2.63 -7.42 -12.62
N ASP A 174 3.71 -7.99 -12.09
CA ASP A 174 3.72 -9.37 -11.62
C ASP A 174 2.77 -9.55 -10.41
N ASN A 175 1.89 -10.56 -10.45
CA ASN A 175 0.92 -10.84 -9.38
C ASN A 175 1.54 -11.61 -8.21
N ASP A 176 2.49 -12.51 -8.49
CA ASP A 176 3.16 -13.30 -7.46
C ASP A 176 4.03 -12.39 -6.58
N ALA A 177 4.82 -11.51 -7.18
CA ALA A 177 5.62 -10.51 -6.48
C ALA A 177 4.76 -9.61 -5.57
N TYR A 178 3.58 -9.18 -6.04
CA TYR A 178 2.61 -8.48 -5.20
C TYR A 178 2.16 -9.34 -4.01
N ASN A 179 1.84 -10.62 -4.25
CA ASN A 179 1.40 -11.54 -3.20
C ASN A 179 2.50 -11.77 -2.15
N ARG A 180 3.77 -11.84 -2.56
CA ARG A 180 4.93 -11.94 -1.65
C ARG A 180 5.06 -10.70 -0.76
N LEU A 181 4.88 -9.50 -1.32
CA LEU A 181 4.86 -8.28 -0.51
C LEU A 181 3.62 -8.19 0.39
N TYR A 182 2.45 -8.63 -0.09
CA TYR A 182 1.25 -8.73 0.74
C TYR A 182 1.49 -9.64 1.96
N GLU A 183 2.19 -10.76 1.77
CA GLU A 183 2.54 -11.69 2.85
C GLU A 183 3.53 -11.09 3.85
N PHE A 184 4.55 -10.39 3.37
CA PHE A 184 5.49 -9.65 4.20
C PHE A 184 4.81 -8.60 5.06
N LEU A 185 3.85 -7.87 4.48
CA LEU A 185 3.14 -6.81 5.18
C LEU A 185 2.12 -7.36 6.17
N GLY A 186 1.27 -8.28 5.73
CA GLY A 186 0.07 -8.70 6.45
C GLY A 186 -1.14 -7.80 6.15
N GLN A 187 -2.33 -8.40 6.02
CA GLN A 187 -3.56 -7.67 5.69
C GLN A 187 -3.88 -6.55 6.70
N GLU A 188 -3.66 -6.80 7.98
CA GLU A 188 -3.94 -5.84 9.05
C GLU A 188 -3.06 -4.60 8.95
N TYR A 189 -1.74 -4.80 8.80
CA TYR A 189 -0.78 -3.72 8.62
C TYR A 189 -1.12 -2.88 7.40
N ILE A 190 -1.41 -3.52 6.26
CA ILE A 190 -1.75 -2.82 5.01
C ILE A 190 -2.89 -1.83 5.23
N ASN A 191 -4.02 -2.31 5.75
CA ASN A 191 -5.20 -1.47 5.88
C ASN A 191 -5.05 -0.42 6.98
N THR A 192 -4.43 -0.81 8.11
CA THR A 192 -4.18 0.12 9.23
C THR A 192 -3.30 1.30 8.79
N GLU A 193 -2.23 1.03 8.05
CA GLU A 193 -1.32 2.09 7.59
C GLU A 193 -1.96 2.96 6.50
N LEU A 194 -2.80 2.39 5.63
CA LEU A 194 -3.57 3.20 4.67
C LEU A 194 -4.56 4.12 5.37
N HIS A 195 -5.30 3.61 6.36
CA HIS A 195 -6.28 4.40 7.13
C HIS A 195 -5.60 5.52 7.93
N LYS A 196 -4.46 5.24 8.57
CA LYS A 196 -3.67 6.28 9.28
C LYS A 196 -3.22 7.42 8.38
N LYS A 197 -3.07 7.17 7.07
CA LYS A 197 -2.69 8.17 6.07
C LYS A 197 -3.88 8.90 5.44
N GLY A 198 -5.11 8.63 5.91
CA GLY A 198 -6.33 9.28 5.45
C GLY A 198 -7.03 8.58 4.29
N TYR A 199 -6.57 7.40 3.87
CA TYR A 199 -7.24 6.57 2.85
C TYR A 199 -8.32 5.70 3.51
N GLU A 200 -9.28 6.31 4.19
CA GLU A 200 -10.14 5.67 5.21
C GLU A 200 -11.11 4.59 4.69
N ASP A 201 -11.42 4.58 3.39
CA ASP A 201 -12.29 3.57 2.76
C ASP A 201 -11.50 2.48 2.01
N ALA A 202 -10.17 2.54 2.04
CA ALA A 202 -9.30 1.54 1.46
C ALA A 202 -9.53 0.17 2.13
N GLN A 203 -9.65 -0.87 1.31
CA GLN A 203 -9.76 -2.25 1.78
C GLN A 203 -8.96 -3.17 0.85
N ILE A 204 -7.73 -3.50 1.21
CA ILE A 204 -6.91 -4.51 0.54
C ILE A 204 -7.09 -5.82 1.29
N LEU A 205 -8.02 -6.65 0.81
CA LEU A 205 -8.53 -7.83 1.51
C LEU A 205 -8.07 -9.16 0.88
N HIS A 206 -7.52 -9.15 -0.34
CA HIS A 206 -7.11 -10.37 -1.00
C HIS A 206 -5.86 -10.22 -1.88
N ARG A 207 -5.16 -11.34 -2.01
CA ARG A 207 -4.09 -11.58 -2.98
C ARG A 207 -4.63 -11.56 -4.42
N LEU A 208 -3.77 -11.28 -5.39
CA LEU A 208 -4.15 -11.21 -6.80
C LEU A 208 -3.93 -12.55 -7.50
N ASP A 209 -4.84 -12.89 -8.41
CA ASP A 209 -4.73 -14.03 -9.33
C ASP A 209 -4.55 -15.40 -8.64
N VAL A 210 -5.09 -15.53 -7.41
CA VAL A 210 -5.12 -16.78 -6.65
C VAL A 210 -6.51 -16.97 -6.04
N PHE A 211 -7.00 -18.21 -6.03
CA PHE A 211 -8.30 -18.56 -5.46
C PHE A 211 -8.14 -18.94 -4.00
N LEU A 212 -8.31 -17.95 -3.12
CA LEU A 212 -8.22 -18.13 -1.66
C LEU A 212 -9.52 -17.70 -0.98
N THR A 213 -9.89 -18.41 0.07
CA THR A 213 -10.97 -18.01 0.96
C THR A 213 -10.64 -16.71 1.72
N PRO A 214 -11.63 -16.03 2.32
CA PRO A 214 -11.35 -14.87 3.17
C PRO A 214 -10.43 -15.19 4.36
N GLU A 215 -10.50 -16.38 4.95
CA GLU A 215 -9.58 -16.76 6.04
C GLU A 215 -8.15 -16.98 5.51
N GLU A 216 -7.97 -17.64 4.37
CA GLU A 216 -6.65 -17.82 3.76
C GLU A 216 -6.00 -16.49 3.33
N ASN A 217 -6.79 -15.48 2.96
CA ASN A 217 -6.27 -14.14 2.70
C ASN A 217 -5.88 -13.36 3.97
N ARG A 218 -6.41 -13.73 5.14
CA ARG A 218 -6.03 -13.15 6.43
C ARG A 218 -4.76 -13.78 7.01
N GLN A 219 -4.37 -14.95 6.51
CA GLN A 219 -3.20 -15.72 6.95
C GLN A 219 -2.02 -15.46 6.01
N THR A 220 -0.91 -14.95 6.54
CA THR A 220 0.33 -14.76 5.78
C THR A 220 1.42 -15.71 6.19
N ASN A 221 2.33 -15.95 5.26
CA ASN A 221 3.41 -16.91 5.37
C ASN A 221 4.44 -16.47 6.44
N PRO A 222 5.13 -17.43 7.11
CA PRO A 222 6.37 -17.11 7.79
C PRO A 222 7.44 -16.68 6.78
N ILE A 223 8.30 -15.73 7.17
CA ILE A 223 9.34 -15.18 6.31
C ILE A 223 10.68 -15.15 7.04
N LEU A 224 11.74 -15.55 6.33
CA LEU A 224 13.13 -15.48 6.79
C LEU A 224 13.91 -14.49 5.94
N PHE A 225 14.68 -13.65 6.60
CA PHE A 225 15.69 -12.83 5.95
C PHE A 225 17.06 -13.44 6.17
N LEU A 226 17.79 -13.68 5.09
CA LEU A 226 19.12 -14.28 5.10
C LEU A 226 20.20 -13.29 4.66
N ASP A 227 21.35 -13.32 5.33
CA ASP A 227 22.56 -12.60 4.90
C ASP A 227 23.20 -13.27 3.66
N SER A 228 24.31 -12.69 3.18
CA SER A 228 25.06 -13.20 2.04
C SER A 228 25.68 -14.59 2.26
N SER A 229 25.86 -15.00 3.52
CA SER A 229 26.38 -16.30 3.93
C SER A 229 25.27 -17.35 4.16
N GLY A 230 24.00 -16.96 4.05
CA GLY A 230 22.84 -17.82 4.24
C GLY A 230 22.35 -17.90 5.69
N ASN A 231 22.91 -17.11 6.61
CA ASN A 231 22.44 -17.11 8.01
C ASN A 231 21.17 -16.28 8.14
N THR A 232 20.23 -16.74 8.97
CA THR A 232 19.03 -15.94 9.29
C THR A 232 19.39 -14.73 10.14
N VAL A 233 19.13 -13.54 9.62
CA VAL A 233 19.31 -12.26 10.32
C VAL A 233 18.01 -11.72 10.92
N TYR A 234 16.86 -12.09 10.35
CA TYR A 234 15.55 -11.72 10.87
C TYR A 234 14.50 -12.76 10.50
N ARG A 235 13.54 -13.00 11.40
CA ARG A 235 12.42 -13.93 11.19
C ARG A 235 11.12 -13.23 11.50
N LEU A 236 10.18 -13.30 10.57
CA LEU A 236 8.78 -12.95 10.77
C LEU A 236 7.98 -14.25 10.90
N PRO A 237 7.24 -14.45 12.01
CA PRO A 237 6.29 -15.55 12.09
C PRO A 237 5.14 -15.32 11.10
N ALA A 238 4.39 -16.38 10.81
CA ALA A 238 3.11 -16.26 10.12
C ALA A 238 2.19 -15.29 10.87
N LEU A 239 1.50 -14.42 10.13
CA LEU A 239 0.56 -13.44 10.70
C LEU A 239 -0.86 -13.83 10.37
N ARG A 240 -1.79 -13.52 11.27
CA ARG A 240 -3.22 -13.65 11.04
C ARG A 240 -3.91 -12.35 11.40
N ASN A 241 -4.59 -11.73 10.44
CA ASN A 241 -5.53 -10.65 10.75
C ASN A 241 -6.76 -11.25 11.47
N GLY A 242 -6.98 -10.87 12.73
CA GLY A 242 -8.16 -11.30 13.48
C GLY A 242 -9.43 -10.49 13.16
N ALA A 243 -9.28 -9.35 12.49
CA ALA A 243 -10.39 -8.47 12.16
C ALA A 243 -11.14 -8.94 10.91
N VAL A 244 -12.44 -8.65 10.89
CA VAL A 244 -13.33 -8.93 9.76
C VAL A 244 -14.00 -7.63 9.33
N TYR A 245 -13.92 -7.31 8.05
CA TYR A 245 -14.59 -6.13 7.51
C TYR A 245 -16.07 -6.39 7.31
N VAL A 246 -16.92 -5.40 7.65
CA VAL A 246 -18.33 -5.41 7.26
C VAL A 246 -18.40 -5.52 5.74
N GLN A 247 -19.21 -6.48 5.26
CA GLN A 247 -19.36 -6.70 3.83
C GLN A 247 -19.99 -5.46 3.18
N ARG A 248 -19.35 -4.96 2.13
CA ARG A 248 -19.82 -3.81 1.35
C ARG A 248 -20.98 -4.23 0.43
N THR A 249 -21.69 -3.26 -0.12
CA THR A 249 -22.73 -3.49 -1.14
C THR A 249 -22.26 -3.00 -2.50
N ASP A 250 -21.07 -3.45 -2.91
CA ASP A 250 -20.47 -3.06 -4.18
C ASP A 250 -20.89 -4.03 -5.28
N SER A 251 -21.59 -3.53 -6.29
CA SER A 251 -21.91 -4.29 -7.50
C SER A 251 -21.92 -3.38 -8.73
N LEU A 252 -21.56 -3.91 -9.90
CA LEU A 252 -21.48 -3.14 -11.14
C LEU A 252 -21.96 -3.93 -12.36
N GLY A 253 -22.44 -3.20 -13.36
CA GLY A 253 -22.88 -3.74 -14.65
C GLY A 253 -24.28 -4.34 -14.62
N GLN A 254 -24.72 -4.87 -15.77
CA GLN A 254 -26.01 -5.55 -15.93
C GLN A 254 -25.85 -7.05 -16.24
N GLY A 255 -24.62 -7.51 -16.46
CA GLY A 255 -24.27 -8.89 -16.71
C GLY A 255 -22.75 -9.10 -16.69
N PHE A 256 -22.31 -10.34 -16.52
CA PHE A 256 -20.89 -10.71 -16.54
C PHE A 256 -20.70 -12.17 -16.98
N TYR A 257 -19.55 -12.52 -17.53
CA TYR A 257 -19.24 -13.89 -17.91
C TYR A 257 -18.60 -14.67 -16.75
N LYS A 258 -19.07 -15.90 -16.52
CA LYS A 258 -18.47 -16.86 -15.58
C LYS A 258 -18.39 -18.23 -16.24
N GLY A 259 -17.18 -18.75 -16.42
CA GLY A 259 -16.97 -20.04 -17.10
C GLY A 259 -17.50 -20.06 -18.53
N GLY A 260 -17.41 -18.93 -19.25
CA GLY A 260 -17.93 -18.79 -20.61
C GLY A 260 -19.44 -18.55 -20.72
N VAL A 261 -20.18 -18.58 -19.60
CA VAL A 261 -21.63 -18.35 -19.58
C VAL A 261 -21.93 -16.91 -19.17
N LEU A 262 -22.83 -16.24 -19.90
CA LEU A 262 -23.35 -14.92 -19.53
C LEU A 262 -24.31 -15.04 -18.35
N MET A 263 -23.95 -14.41 -17.24
CA MET A 263 -24.79 -14.26 -16.06
C MET A 263 -25.52 -12.92 -16.17
N ASN A 264 -26.85 -12.95 -16.05
CA ASN A 264 -27.66 -11.73 -15.99
C ASN A 264 -27.63 -11.14 -14.57
N GLY A 265 -27.52 -9.82 -14.47
CA GLY A 265 -27.42 -9.07 -13.21
C GLY A 265 -26.03 -8.49 -12.94
N PRO A 266 -25.92 -7.54 -12.00
CA PRO A 266 -24.65 -6.91 -11.67
C PRO A 266 -23.67 -7.92 -11.06
N MET A 267 -22.39 -7.76 -11.36
CA MET A 267 -21.32 -8.54 -10.74
C MET A 267 -21.08 -8.03 -9.31
N ASP A 268 -20.97 -8.95 -8.35
CA ASP A 268 -20.68 -8.65 -6.94
C ASP A 268 -19.18 -8.42 -6.71
N PHE A 269 -18.83 -7.24 -6.21
CA PHE A 269 -17.48 -6.81 -5.85
C PHE A 269 -17.30 -6.59 -4.34
N SER A 270 -18.29 -6.91 -3.51
CA SER A 270 -18.30 -6.65 -2.06
C SER A 270 -17.11 -7.23 -1.28
N ARG A 271 -16.50 -8.30 -1.81
CA ARG A 271 -15.33 -8.98 -1.22
C ARG A 271 -14.02 -8.67 -1.91
N LYS A 272 -14.04 -7.84 -2.95
CA LYS A 272 -12.84 -7.48 -3.72
C LYS A 272 -12.09 -6.33 -3.06
N ASN A 273 -10.81 -6.20 -3.41
CA ASN A 273 -10.01 -5.05 -3.01
C ASN A 273 -10.70 -3.75 -3.43
N ARG A 274 -10.71 -2.76 -2.54
CA ARG A 274 -11.27 -1.43 -2.77
C ARG A 274 -10.19 -0.39 -2.53
N LEU A 275 -10.03 0.48 -3.51
CA LEU A 275 -9.23 1.69 -3.41
C LEU A 275 -9.78 2.67 -4.43
N SER A 276 -10.19 3.86 -3.99
CA SER A 276 -10.85 4.81 -4.89
C SER A 276 -9.85 5.38 -5.90
N LEU A 277 -10.35 5.91 -7.02
CA LEU A 277 -9.51 6.62 -7.98
C LEU A 277 -8.83 7.85 -7.33
N GLU A 278 -9.50 8.50 -6.38
CA GLU A 278 -8.93 9.64 -5.64
C GLU A 278 -7.78 9.19 -4.73
N ASP A 279 -7.91 8.08 -4.02
CA ASP A 279 -6.81 7.57 -3.17
C ASP A 279 -5.63 7.11 -4.02
N LEU A 280 -5.89 6.38 -5.11
CA LEU A 280 -4.86 5.98 -6.06
C LEU A 280 -4.09 7.18 -6.60
N HIS A 281 -4.81 8.25 -6.92
CA HIS A 281 -4.24 9.51 -7.38
C HIS A 281 -3.38 10.18 -6.30
N GLN A 282 -3.88 10.28 -5.07
CA GLN A 282 -3.12 10.86 -3.95
C GLN A 282 -1.87 10.04 -3.60
N ILE A 283 -1.97 8.71 -3.60
CA ILE A 283 -0.83 7.81 -3.40
C ILE A 283 0.23 8.07 -4.48
N LEU A 284 -0.17 8.18 -5.74
CA LEU A 284 0.76 8.51 -6.82
C LEU A 284 1.44 9.88 -6.61
N LEU A 285 0.67 10.91 -6.24
CA LEU A 285 1.22 12.24 -5.93
C LEU A 285 2.20 12.20 -4.76
N SER A 286 1.97 11.35 -3.75
CA SER A 286 2.87 11.22 -2.59
C SER A 286 4.27 10.72 -2.98
N VAL A 287 4.41 10.07 -4.14
CA VAL A 287 5.68 9.58 -4.71
C VAL A 287 6.28 10.60 -5.67
N ILE A 288 5.49 11.13 -6.60
CA ILE A 288 6.00 12.00 -7.69
C ILE A 288 6.21 13.44 -7.20
N PHE A 289 5.37 13.92 -6.31
CA PHE A 289 5.40 15.29 -5.76
C PHE A 289 5.23 15.27 -4.23
N PRO A 290 6.14 14.63 -3.48
CA PRO A 290 5.98 14.43 -2.03
C PRO A 290 5.75 15.75 -1.29
N ASP A 291 6.42 16.83 -1.67
CA ASP A 291 6.27 18.16 -1.06
C ASP A 291 4.89 18.80 -1.27
N LYS A 292 4.05 18.23 -2.12
CA LYS A 292 2.67 18.69 -2.39
C LYS A 292 1.61 17.89 -1.64
N VAL A 293 2.03 16.85 -0.90
CA VAL A 293 1.15 16.02 -0.07
C VAL A 293 1.43 16.32 1.40
N PRO A 294 0.44 16.44 2.30
CA PRO A 294 0.67 16.63 3.73
C PRO A 294 1.51 15.50 4.32
N SER A 295 2.41 15.79 5.27
CA SER A 295 3.34 14.79 5.84
C SER A 295 2.65 13.54 6.39
N GLY A 296 1.49 13.69 7.04
CA GLY A 296 0.70 12.56 7.58
C GLY A 296 0.14 11.61 6.52
N GLN A 297 0.01 12.05 5.27
CA GLN A 297 -0.50 11.23 4.15
C GLN A 297 0.63 10.55 3.35
N ARG A 298 1.90 10.86 3.66
CA ARG A 298 3.07 10.30 2.98
C ARG A 298 3.44 8.93 3.55
N PHE A 299 4.11 8.12 2.75
CA PHE A 299 4.75 6.89 3.20
C PHE A 299 6.11 7.22 3.82
N ASN A 300 6.45 6.58 4.94
CA ASN A 300 7.74 6.80 5.61
C ASN A 300 8.83 5.97 4.92
N ILE A 301 9.27 6.43 3.76
CA ILE A 301 10.32 5.81 2.94
C ILE A 301 11.51 6.76 2.78
N SER A 302 12.70 6.19 2.59
CA SER A 302 13.90 7.00 2.33
C SER A 302 13.85 7.66 0.95
N GLU A 303 14.65 8.70 0.76
CA GLU A 303 14.84 9.33 -0.56
C GLU A 303 15.32 8.30 -1.59
N ASP A 304 16.26 7.46 -1.21
CA ASP A 304 16.83 6.41 -2.08
C ASP A 304 15.76 5.38 -2.50
N ASP A 305 14.91 4.96 -1.57
CA ASP A 305 13.76 4.09 -1.87
C ASP A 305 12.73 4.77 -2.78
N ARG A 306 12.47 6.07 -2.58
CA ARG A 306 11.56 6.82 -3.48
C ARG A 306 12.13 6.88 -4.89
N GLN A 307 13.41 7.20 -5.05
CA GLN A 307 14.06 7.23 -6.37
C GLN A 307 14.08 5.86 -7.02
N PHE A 308 14.27 4.79 -6.24
CA PHE A 308 14.15 3.41 -6.71
C PHE A 308 12.76 3.11 -7.30
N VAL A 309 11.68 3.52 -6.62
CA VAL A 309 10.31 3.37 -7.12
C VAL A 309 10.10 4.20 -8.40
N VAL A 310 10.47 5.48 -8.39
CA VAL A 310 10.31 6.38 -9.55
C VAL A 310 11.06 5.85 -10.77
N LYS A 311 12.28 5.33 -10.59
CA LYS A 311 13.07 4.72 -11.66
C LYS A 311 12.29 3.63 -12.36
N TYR A 312 11.82 2.61 -11.65
CA TYR A 312 11.11 1.48 -12.29
C TYR A 312 9.68 1.82 -12.75
N MET A 313 9.05 2.85 -12.17
CA MET A 313 7.81 3.39 -12.74
C MET A 313 8.02 4.11 -14.08
N SER A 314 9.24 4.60 -14.35
CA SER A 314 9.56 5.38 -15.55
C SER A 314 10.14 4.55 -16.70
N GLN A 315 10.53 3.31 -16.44
CA GLN A 315 11.16 2.44 -17.43
C GLN A 315 10.11 1.64 -18.22
N TYR A 316 10.43 1.37 -19.48
CA TYR A 316 9.70 0.39 -20.28
C TYR A 316 10.06 -1.03 -19.85
N PRO A 317 9.14 -2.00 -19.96
CA PRO A 317 9.43 -3.41 -19.69
C PRO A 317 10.69 -3.94 -20.40
N THR A 318 11.02 -3.39 -21.58
CA THR A 318 12.19 -3.76 -22.39
C THR A 318 13.52 -3.21 -21.86
N GLU A 319 13.51 -2.35 -20.85
CA GLU A 319 14.69 -1.73 -20.25
C GLU A 319 15.14 -2.42 -18.94
N SER A 320 14.60 -3.62 -18.67
CA SER A 320 14.78 -4.38 -17.42
C SER A 320 16.02 -5.25 -17.39
#